data_AF-A0A971PRG1-F1
#
_entry.id   AF-A0A971PRG1-F1
#
_cell.length_a   1.000
_cell.length_b   1.000
_cell.length_c   1.000
_cell.angle_alpha   90.00
_cell.angle_beta   90.00
_cell.angle_gamma   90.00
#
_symmetry.space_group_name_H-M   'P 1'
#
loop_
_entity.id
_entity.type
_entity.pdbx_description
1 polymer ?
#
loop_
_entity_poly.entity_id
_entity_poly.type
_entity_poly.pdbx_seq_one_letter_code
_entity_poly.pdbx_strand_id
1 'polypeptide(L)'
;MVGTAQTAAARPDILTISGLEIGVNSDGCGVDDLSFCGAVTATVPAEVVWDDFVAAAVAQQWVGVEALSGLPGTVGDVVAQGSTAYGQRVEDVVASVRTWDEVTDHQKTFPAVDCEFRCGGSRFSDTDRYRILDVTFLMRQGDVTRPLRDPGLLALLRAERGARVPLRQVREALLAGSVGVLDEAEQVPVRVDESADPQA
;
A
#
# COMPACT_ATOMS: atom_id res chain seq x y z
N MET A 1 0.15 -10.59 -45.53
CA MET A 1 -0.02 -11.42 -44.31
C MET A 1 1.00 -10.94 -43.30
N VAL A 2 0.62 -10.03 -42.42
CA VAL A 2 1.45 -9.62 -41.29
C VAL A 2 1.09 -10.57 -40.16
N GLY A 3 2.02 -11.42 -39.77
CA GLY A 3 1.83 -12.40 -38.70
C GLY A 3 1.68 -11.67 -37.37
N THR A 4 0.60 -11.96 -36.66
CA THR A 4 0.42 -11.59 -35.25
C THR A 4 1.42 -12.39 -34.44
N ALA A 5 2.54 -11.75 -34.07
CA ALA A 5 3.40 -12.26 -33.01
C ALA A 5 2.62 -12.14 -31.71
N GLN A 6 2.07 -13.25 -31.24
CA GLN A 6 1.51 -13.35 -29.90
C GLN A 6 2.69 -13.34 -28.92
N THR A 7 2.99 -12.16 -28.37
CA THR A 7 3.95 -12.01 -27.28
C THR A 7 3.46 -12.84 -26.11
N ALA A 8 4.17 -13.90 -25.76
CA ALA A 8 3.92 -14.65 -24.54
C ALA A 8 4.21 -13.69 -23.36
N ALA A 9 3.19 -13.34 -22.58
CA ALA A 9 3.38 -12.65 -21.32
C ALA A 9 4.38 -13.43 -20.47
N ALA A 10 5.40 -12.76 -19.94
CA ALA A 10 6.34 -13.37 -19.01
C ALA A 10 5.56 -14.04 -17.87
N ARG A 11 5.93 -15.26 -17.49
CA ARG A 11 5.29 -15.93 -16.37
C ARG A 11 5.64 -15.16 -15.10
N PRO A 12 4.66 -14.71 -14.30
CA PRO A 12 4.96 -14.05 -13.04
C PRO A 12 5.68 -15.03 -12.10
N ASP A 13 6.65 -14.52 -11.35
CA ASP A 13 7.23 -15.23 -10.22
C ASP A 13 6.17 -15.38 -9.14
N ILE A 14 6.11 -16.56 -8.50
CA ILE A 14 5.17 -16.83 -7.42
C ILE A 14 5.91 -16.73 -6.09
N LEU A 15 5.48 -15.79 -5.24
CA LEU A 15 5.87 -15.73 -3.84
C LEU A 15 4.75 -16.30 -2.98
N THR A 16 5.09 -17.08 -1.95
CA THR A 16 4.11 -17.57 -0.98
C THR A 16 4.20 -16.77 0.30
N ILE A 17 3.11 -16.09 0.68
CA ILE A 17 2.97 -15.39 1.95
C ILE A 17 1.79 -16.00 2.70
N SER A 18 2.04 -16.48 3.92
CA SER A 18 0.99 -17.01 4.79
C SER A 18 0.15 -18.11 4.13
N GLY A 19 0.79 -18.89 3.25
CA GLY A 19 0.16 -19.96 2.47
C GLY A 19 -0.56 -19.53 1.20
N LEU A 20 -0.60 -18.23 0.89
CA LEU A 20 -1.25 -17.65 -0.28
C LEU A 20 -0.22 -17.28 -1.36
N GLU A 21 -0.57 -17.54 -2.61
CA GLU A 21 0.26 -17.23 -3.77
C GLU A 21 0.10 -15.77 -4.17
N ILE A 22 1.24 -15.08 -4.32
CA ILE A 22 1.37 -13.72 -4.79
C ILE A 22 2.08 -13.77 -6.13
N GLY A 23 1.42 -13.24 -7.16
CA GLY A 23 2.01 -13.09 -8.48
C GLY A 23 2.86 -11.83 -8.52
N VAL A 24 4.15 -11.97 -8.83
CA VAL A 24 5.09 -10.87 -8.94
C VAL A 24 5.60 -10.79 -10.36
N ASN A 25 5.58 -9.59 -10.93
CA ASN A 25 6.25 -9.29 -12.17
C ASN A 25 7.27 -8.16 -11.95
N SER A 26 8.54 -8.48 -12.14
CA SER A 26 9.65 -7.52 -12.08
C SER A 26 10.33 -7.29 -13.44
N ASP A 27 9.88 -8.00 -14.47
CA ASP A 27 10.38 -7.92 -15.84
C ASP A 27 9.67 -6.76 -16.57
N GLY A 28 10.05 -5.52 -16.26
CA GLY A 28 9.42 -4.29 -16.80
C GLY A 28 9.62 -4.00 -18.29
N CYS A 29 9.69 -5.03 -19.14
CA CYS A 29 9.95 -4.93 -20.58
C CYS A 29 8.87 -5.60 -21.46
N GLY A 30 7.81 -6.16 -20.88
CA GLY A 30 6.67 -6.68 -21.65
C GLY A 30 5.88 -5.57 -22.34
N VAL A 31 5.42 -5.81 -23.58
CA VAL A 31 4.65 -4.82 -24.37
C VAL A 31 3.28 -4.52 -23.74
N ASP A 32 2.76 -5.45 -22.95
CA ASP A 32 1.50 -5.34 -22.20
C ASP A 32 1.74 -5.14 -20.68
N ASP A 33 2.99 -4.88 -20.28
CA ASP A 33 3.34 -4.72 -18.87
C ASP A 33 3.06 -3.29 -18.40
N LEU A 34 2.38 -3.15 -17.27
CA LEU A 34 2.18 -1.86 -16.61
C LEU A 34 3.47 -1.36 -15.93
N SER A 35 4.49 -2.23 -15.87
CA SER A 35 5.74 -2.01 -15.17
C SER A 35 6.73 -1.21 -16.03
N PHE A 36 7.05 0.01 -15.61
CA PHE A 36 8.17 0.78 -16.18
C PHE A 36 9.52 0.19 -15.75
N CYS A 37 10.63 0.51 -16.46
CA CYS A 37 11.98 0.10 -16.04
C CYS A 37 12.23 0.46 -14.55
N GLY A 38 12.36 -0.55 -13.70
CA GLY A 38 12.57 -0.39 -12.24
C GLY A 38 11.30 -0.34 -11.39
N ALA A 39 10.13 -0.64 -11.95
CA ALA A 39 8.89 -0.88 -11.22
C ALA A 39 8.64 -2.39 -11.06
N VAL A 40 7.92 -2.75 -10.00
CA VAL A 40 7.45 -4.11 -9.73
C VAL A 40 5.93 -4.08 -9.60
N THR A 41 5.29 -5.04 -10.26
CA THR A 41 3.86 -5.28 -10.10
C THR A 41 3.66 -6.52 -9.21
N ALA A 42 2.83 -6.42 -8.17
CA ALA A 42 2.51 -7.53 -7.29
C ALA A 42 0.99 -7.67 -7.12
N THR A 43 0.43 -8.81 -7.51
CA THR A 43 -0.98 -9.13 -7.30
C THR A 43 -1.12 -10.01 -6.07
N VAL A 44 -1.83 -9.50 -5.07
CA VAL A 44 -1.90 -10.06 -3.72
C VAL A 44 -3.36 -10.36 -3.38
N PRO A 45 -3.70 -11.60 -2.95
CA PRO A 45 -5.04 -11.92 -2.48
C PRO A 45 -5.48 -11.03 -1.32
N ALA A 46 -6.78 -10.73 -1.27
CA ALA A 46 -7.34 -9.81 -0.29
C ALA A 46 -7.11 -10.30 1.14
N GLU A 47 -7.09 -11.61 1.35
CA GLU A 47 -7.02 -12.28 2.65
C GLU A 47 -5.61 -12.37 3.23
N VAL A 48 -4.58 -11.98 2.46
CA VAL A 48 -3.21 -11.92 2.98
C VAL A 48 -3.15 -10.92 4.13
N VAL A 49 -2.55 -11.32 5.25
CA VAL A 49 -2.31 -10.42 6.39
C VAL A 49 -1.45 -9.26 5.91
N TRP A 50 -1.90 -8.04 6.15
CA TRP A 50 -1.25 -6.84 5.63
C TRP A 50 0.22 -6.76 6.05
N ASP A 51 0.51 -6.99 7.33
CA ASP A 51 1.86 -6.87 7.84
C ASP A 51 2.83 -7.92 7.26
N ASP A 52 2.32 -9.12 6.92
CA ASP A 52 3.10 -10.15 6.23
C ASP A 52 3.44 -9.73 4.79
N PHE A 53 2.49 -9.08 4.10
CA PHE A 53 2.75 -8.47 2.79
C PHE A 53 3.80 -7.37 2.88
N VAL A 54 3.70 -6.46 3.86
CA VAL A 54 4.72 -5.40 4.06
C VAL A 54 6.08 -6.00 4.38
N ALA A 55 6.14 -7.06 5.20
CA ALA A 55 7.39 -7.75 5.50
C ALA A 55 8.07 -8.30 4.24
N ALA A 56 7.30 -8.95 3.36
CA ALA A 56 7.82 -9.45 2.10
C ALA A 56 8.21 -8.33 1.14
N ALA A 57 7.41 -7.27 1.03
CA ALA A 57 7.74 -6.09 0.21
C ALA A 57 9.08 -5.47 0.65
N VAL A 58 9.30 -5.30 1.96
CA VAL A 58 10.57 -4.80 2.51
C VAL A 58 11.72 -5.76 2.24
N ALA A 59 11.50 -7.07 2.38
CA ALA A 59 12.52 -8.09 2.10
C ALA A 59 12.92 -8.12 0.63
N GLN A 60 11.96 -7.90 -0.28
CA GLN A 60 12.15 -7.85 -1.73
C GLN A 60 12.52 -6.44 -2.24
N GLN A 61 12.73 -5.48 -1.34
CA GLN A 61 13.12 -4.11 -1.69
C GLN A 61 12.07 -3.41 -2.58
N TRP A 62 10.80 -3.51 -2.20
CA TRP A 62 9.69 -2.78 -2.83
C TRP A 62 9.36 -1.55 -1.99
N VAL A 63 9.57 -0.38 -2.57
CA VAL A 63 9.39 0.91 -1.91
C VAL A 63 7.94 1.37 -2.03
N GLY A 64 7.35 1.78 -0.91
CA GLY A 64 6.07 2.50 -0.87
C GLY A 64 5.08 2.04 0.19
N VAL A 65 5.38 0.96 0.92
CA VAL A 65 4.51 0.40 1.97
C VAL A 65 5.21 0.28 3.33
N GLU A 66 6.50 0.62 3.41
CA GLU A 66 7.31 0.42 4.60
C GLU A 66 6.78 1.18 5.83
N ALA A 67 6.21 2.37 5.62
CA ALA A 67 5.67 3.18 6.72
C ALA A 67 4.26 2.75 7.15
N LEU A 68 3.63 1.82 6.42
CA LEU A 68 2.37 1.16 6.76
C LEU A 68 2.60 -0.16 7.53
N SER A 69 3.84 -0.41 7.99
CA SER A 69 4.17 -1.57 8.82
C SER A 69 3.36 -1.57 10.13
N GLY A 70 2.90 -2.74 10.55
CA GLY A 70 2.19 -2.94 11.81
C GLY A 70 0.70 -2.58 11.78
N LEU A 71 0.15 -2.14 10.64
CA LEU A 71 -1.31 -1.97 10.52
C LEU A 71 -2.02 -3.34 10.64
N PRO A 72 -3.08 -3.43 11.46
CA PRO A 72 -3.83 -4.68 11.60
C PRO A 72 -4.73 -4.93 10.38
N GLY A 73 -5.13 -6.18 10.20
CA GLY A 73 -6.07 -6.60 9.16
C GLY A 73 -5.42 -7.22 7.93
N THR A 74 -6.22 -7.40 6.90
CA THR A 74 -5.82 -8.00 5.64
C THR A 74 -5.53 -6.93 4.58
N VAL A 75 -4.94 -7.34 3.45
CA VAL A 75 -4.73 -6.47 2.29
C VAL A 75 -6.03 -5.84 1.80
N GLY A 76 -7.11 -6.62 1.76
CA GLY A 76 -8.44 -6.13 1.42
C GLY A 76 -8.92 -5.05 2.37
N ASP A 77 -8.77 -5.25 3.69
CA ASP A 77 -9.21 -4.29 4.71
C ASP A 77 -8.48 -2.96 4.60
N VAL A 78 -7.14 -3.00 4.53
CA VAL A 78 -6.28 -1.81 4.47
C VAL A 78 -6.57 -0.99 3.20
N VAL A 79 -6.78 -1.66 2.06
CA VAL A 79 -7.11 -1.00 0.80
C VAL A 79 -8.54 -0.47 0.83
N ALA A 80 -9.51 -1.22 1.34
CA ALA A 80 -10.88 -0.75 1.47
C ALA A 80 -10.97 0.49 2.35
N GLN A 81 -10.19 0.56 3.43
CA GLN A 81 -10.12 1.70 4.36
C GLN A 81 -9.28 2.87 3.84
N GLY A 82 -8.57 2.73 2.71
CA GLY A 82 -7.66 3.78 2.23
C GLY A 82 -6.65 4.18 3.30
N SER A 83 -6.06 3.20 3.99
CA SER A 83 -5.24 3.46 5.17
C SER A 83 -4.02 4.32 4.84
N THR A 84 -3.66 5.19 5.79
CA THR A 84 -2.51 6.07 5.70
C THR A 84 -1.74 6.04 7.02
N ALA A 85 -0.42 6.10 6.95
CA ALA A 85 0.43 6.23 8.13
C ALA A 85 1.72 6.97 7.76
N TYR A 86 2.16 7.88 8.64
CA TYR A 86 3.43 8.59 8.51
C TYR A 86 3.67 9.22 7.12
N GLY A 87 2.60 9.78 6.53
CA GLY A 87 2.63 10.43 5.22
C GLY A 87 2.69 9.49 4.01
N GLN A 88 2.66 8.16 4.21
CA GLN A 88 2.40 7.18 3.15
C GLN A 88 0.93 6.79 3.14
N ARG A 89 0.43 6.49 1.95
CA ARG A 89 -0.97 6.16 1.71
C ARG A 89 -1.04 4.93 0.81
N VAL A 90 -1.93 3.99 1.12
CA VAL A 90 -2.01 2.73 0.36
C VAL A 90 -2.37 2.98 -1.11
N GLU A 91 -3.18 4.00 -1.40
CA GLU A 91 -3.57 4.36 -2.76
C GLU A 91 -2.42 4.82 -3.65
N ASP A 92 -1.29 5.24 -3.07
CA ASP A 92 -0.11 5.67 -3.82
C ASP A 92 0.63 4.51 -4.51
N VAL A 93 0.31 3.26 -4.13
CA VAL A 93 0.89 2.03 -4.69
C VAL A 93 -0.15 1.09 -5.30
N VAL A 94 -1.45 1.31 -5.10
CA VAL A 94 -2.49 0.49 -5.75
C VAL A 94 -2.56 0.83 -7.23
N ALA A 95 -2.49 -0.20 -8.09
CA ALA A 95 -2.72 -0.09 -9.53
C ALA A 95 -4.16 -0.44 -9.89
N SER A 96 -4.67 -1.55 -9.34
CA SER A 96 -6.05 -1.98 -9.54
C SER A 96 -6.55 -2.88 -8.41
N VAL A 97 -7.87 -2.89 -8.21
CA VAL A 97 -8.57 -3.74 -7.24
C VAL A 97 -9.56 -4.62 -7.98
N ARG A 98 -9.41 -5.94 -7.86
CA ARG A 98 -10.36 -6.91 -8.41
C ARG A 98 -11.37 -7.30 -7.34
N THR A 99 -12.65 -7.20 -7.67
CA THR A 99 -13.75 -7.47 -6.76
C THR A 99 -14.76 -8.43 -7.36
N TRP A 100 -15.57 -9.03 -6.49
CA TRP A 100 -16.85 -9.61 -6.82
C TRP A 100 -17.95 -8.56 -6.56
N ASP A 101 -18.76 -8.26 -7.57
CA ASP A 101 -19.93 -7.39 -7.43
C ASP A 101 -21.15 -8.25 -7.06
N GLU A 102 -21.52 -8.25 -5.78
CA GLU A 102 -22.63 -9.04 -5.21
C GLU A 102 -24.00 -8.67 -5.82
N VAL A 103 -24.12 -7.51 -6.48
CA VAL A 103 -25.36 -7.10 -7.15
C VAL A 103 -25.45 -7.65 -8.56
N THR A 104 -24.33 -7.70 -9.28
CA THR A 104 -24.30 -8.15 -10.69
C THR A 104 -23.86 -9.58 -10.86
N ASP A 105 -23.40 -10.23 -9.79
CA ASP A 105 -22.88 -11.62 -9.76
C ASP A 105 -21.71 -11.84 -10.74
N HIS A 106 -20.87 -10.81 -10.87
CA HIS A 106 -19.75 -10.79 -11.80
C HIS A 106 -18.49 -10.19 -11.18
N GLN A 107 -17.34 -10.63 -11.69
CA GLN A 107 -16.07 -10.00 -11.36
C GLN A 107 -15.97 -8.62 -12.02
N LYS A 108 -15.45 -7.66 -11.26
CA LYS A 108 -15.15 -6.32 -11.75
C LYS A 108 -13.78 -5.90 -11.28
N THR A 109 -12.98 -5.32 -12.18
CA THR A 109 -11.67 -4.78 -11.85
C THR A 109 -11.71 -3.27 -11.97
N PHE A 110 -11.36 -2.59 -10.90
CA PHE A 110 -11.29 -1.13 -10.85
C PHE A 110 -9.82 -0.70 -10.97
N PRO A 111 -9.45 0.15 -11.94
CA PRO A 111 -8.18 0.86 -11.85
C PRO A 111 -8.18 1.80 -10.64
N ALA A 112 -7.00 2.18 -10.15
CA ALA A 112 -6.85 3.04 -8.98
C ALA A 112 -7.69 4.33 -9.04
N VAL A 113 -7.81 4.93 -10.24
CA VAL A 113 -8.63 6.15 -10.48
C VAL A 113 -10.12 5.94 -10.22
N ASP A 114 -10.62 4.72 -10.37
CA ASP A 114 -12.03 4.36 -10.15
C ASP A 114 -12.28 3.79 -8.75
N CYS A 115 -11.23 3.67 -7.91
CA CYS A 115 -11.36 3.18 -6.55
C CYS A 115 -11.85 4.27 -5.58
N GLU A 116 -11.92 5.54 -6.00
CA GLU A 116 -12.46 6.66 -5.21
C GLU A 116 -11.87 6.76 -3.79
N PHE A 117 -10.55 6.59 -3.68
CA PHE A 117 -9.83 6.75 -2.42
C PHE A 117 -10.03 8.16 -1.84
N ARG A 118 -10.25 8.19 -0.53
CA ARG A 118 -10.47 9.38 0.29
C ARG A 118 -9.84 9.17 1.65
N CYS A 119 -9.76 10.23 2.46
CA CYS A 119 -9.23 10.13 3.82
C CYS A 119 -10.06 9.10 4.62
N GLY A 120 -9.45 7.96 4.95
CA GLY A 120 -10.10 6.88 5.70
C GLY A 120 -11.16 6.11 4.91
N GLY A 121 -11.10 6.09 3.57
CA GLY A 121 -11.96 5.19 2.81
C GLY A 121 -11.69 5.11 1.31
N SER A 122 -12.51 4.30 0.64
CA SER A 122 -12.52 4.05 -0.80
C SER A 122 -13.93 3.68 -1.25
N ARG A 123 -14.14 3.42 -2.54
CA ARG A 123 -15.39 2.87 -3.10
C ARG A 123 -15.83 1.57 -2.41
N PHE A 124 -14.90 0.87 -1.76
CA PHE A 124 -15.14 -0.41 -1.11
C PHE A 124 -15.43 -0.28 0.39
N SER A 125 -15.31 0.92 0.98
CA SER A 125 -15.70 1.14 2.39
C SER A 125 -17.22 1.19 2.52
N ASP A 126 -17.71 0.71 3.68
CA ASP A 126 -19.10 0.88 4.12
C ASP A 126 -20.14 0.37 3.10
N THR A 127 -19.78 -0.65 2.32
CA THR A 127 -20.66 -1.27 1.33
C THR A 127 -20.47 -2.78 1.28
N ASP A 128 -21.58 -3.52 1.24
CA ASP A 128 -21.56 -4.98 1.04
C ASP A 128 -21.59 -5.35 -0.45
N ARG A 129 -21.59 -4.36 -1.37
CA ARG A 129 -21.72 -4.63 -2.80
C ARG A 129 -20.46 -5.24 -3.40
N TYR A 130 -19.29 -4.77 -2.99
CA TYR A 130 -18.03 -5.16 -3.61
C TYR A 130 -17.16 -5.90 -2.60
N ARG A 131 -16.99 -7.20 -2.79
CA ARG A 131 -16.01 -7.98 -2.04
C ARG A 131 -14.68 -7.97 -2.77
N ILE A 132 -13.62 -7.47 -2.14
CA ILE A 132 -12.27 -7.48 -2.72
C ILE A 132 -11.76 -8.92 -2.78
N LEU A 133 -11.24 -9.32 -3.94
CA LEU A 133 -10.65 -10.65 -4.16
C LEU A 133 -9.13 -10.58 -4.14
N ASP A 134 -8.57 -9.56 -4.80
CA ASP A 134 -7.13 -9.31 -4.83
C ASP A 134 -6.85 -7.86 -5.23
N VAL A 135 -5.67 -7.41 -4.87
CA VAL A 135 -5.18 -6.07 -5.15
C VAL A 135 -3.87 -6.18 -5.90
N THR A 136 -3.77 -5.47 -7.01
CA THR A 136 -2.52 -5.33 -7.75
C THR A 136 -1.86 -4.02 -7.37
N PHE A 137 -0.63 -4.12 -6.87
CA PHE A 137 0.22 -3.00 -6.49
C PHE A 137 1.25 -2.73 -7.58
N LEU A 138 1.55 -1.45 -7.82
CA LEU A 138 2.66 -0.98 -8.65
C LEU A 138 3.64 -0.22 -7.75
N MET A 139 4.79 -0.83 -7.50
CA MET A 139 5.80 -0.33 -6.58
C MET A 139 7.12 -0.08 -7.31
N ARG A 140 8.04 0.63 -6.66
CA ARG A 140 9.38 0.85 -7.20
C ARG A 140 10.34 -0.15 -6.56
N GLN A 141 11.22 -0.75 -7.37
CA GLN A 141 12.35 -1.53 -6.86
C GLN A 141 13.40 -0.59 -6.25
N GLY A 142 13.78 -0.84 -5.00
CA GLY A 142 14.78 -0.06 -4.26
C GLY A 142 14.85 -0.40 -2.77
N ASP A 143 16.00 -0.12 -2.16
CA ASP A 143 16.32 -0.49 -0.79
C ASP A 143 16.18 0.66 0.22
N VAL A 144 15.92 1.87 -0.26
CA VAL A 144 15.75 3.08 0.54
C VAL A 144 14.43 3.79 0.27
N THR A 145 13.92 4.49 1.29
CA THR A 145 12.64 5.20 1.24
C THR A 145 12.59 6.30 0.18
N ARG A 146 11.37 6.73 -0.12
CA ARG A 146 11.14 8.10 -0.63
C ARG A 146 11.62 9.12 0.41
N PRO A 147 11.94 10.38 0.02
CA PRO A 147 12.40 11.39 0.96
C PRO A 147 11.39 11.58 2.09
N LEU A 148 11.82 11.38 3.34
CA LEU A 148 10.96 11.44 4.50
C LEU A 148 10.46 12.86 4.77
N ARG A 149 9.17 13.00 5.07
CA ARG A 149 8.53 14.30 5.32
C ARG A 149 7.71 14.35 6.59
N ASP A 150 7.21 13.20 7.03
CA ASP A 150 6.36 13.11 8.21
C ASP A 150 7.15 13.36 9.50
N PRO A 151 6.75 14.33 10.35
CA PRO A 151 7.47 14.67 11.57
C PRO A 151 7.57 13.51 12.57
N GLY A 152 6.53 12.68 12.69
CA GLY A 152 6.50 11.56 13.62
C GLY A 152 7.53 10.48 13.23
N LEU A 153 7.58 10.15 11.95
CA LEU A 153 8.56 9.19 11.43
C LEU A 153 9.98 9.73 11.47
N LEU A 154 10.18 11.02 11.18
CA LEU A 154 11.48 11.69 11.31
C LEU A 154 11.98 11.65 12.76
N ALA A 155 11.11 11.93 13.73
CA ALA A 155 11.44 11.87 15.15
C ALA A 155 11.77 10.44 15.59
N LEU A 156 10.96 9.46 15.19
CA LEU A 156 11.18 8.04 15.50
C LEU A 156 12.54 7.54 14.98
N LEU A 157 12.91 7.93 13.76
CA LEU A 157 14.15 7.53 13.11
C LEU A 157 15.36 8.41 13.44
N ARG A 158 15.14 9.53 14.16
CA ARG A 158 16.15 10.58 14.38
C ARG A 158 16.78 11.06 13.07
N ALA A 159 15.96 11.21 12.04
CA ALA A 159 16.36 11.58 10.69
C ALA A 159 15.98 13.05 10.39
N GLU A 160 16.71 13.67 9.47
CA GLU A 160 16.39 15.01 8.97
C GLU A 160 15.32 14.96 7.87
N ARG A 161 14.57 16.05 7.71
CA ARG A 161 13.58 16.17 6.63
C ARG A 161 14.26 16.00 5.27
N GLY A 162 13.71 15.11 4.45
CA GLY A 162 14.26 14.77 3.14
C GLY A 162 15.27 13.63 3.15
N ALA A 163 15.67 13.14 4.33
CA ALA A 163 16.51 11.95 4.44
C ALA A 163 15.86 10.74 3.76
N ARG A 164 16.72 9.84 3.29
CA ARG A 164 16.34 8.52 2.80
C ARG A 164 17.02 7.50 3.67
N VAL A 165 16.26 6.52 4.13
CA VAL A 165 16.73 5.49 5.05
C VAL A 165 16.42 4.11 4.46
N PRO A 166 17.13 3.05 4.89
CA PRO A 166 16.78 1.69 4.49
C PRO A 166 15.34 1.34 4.88
N LEU A 167 14.60 0.64 4.00
CA LEU A 167 13.21 0.23 4.26
C LEU A 167 13.08 -0.60 5.54
N ARG A 168 14.04 -1.50 5.77
CA ARG A 168 14.11 -2.35 6.96
C ARG A 168 14.18 -1.52 8.24
N GLN A 169 14.98 -0.45 8.24
CA GLN A 169 15.14 0.42 9.42
C GLN A 169 13.82 1.11 9.79
N VAL A 170 13.02 1.53 8.80
CA VAL A 170 11.69 2.11 9.02
C VAL A 170 10.78 1.10 9.69
N ARG A 171 10.67 -0.09 9.10
CA ARG A 171 9.83 -1.18 9.62
C ARG A 171 10.22 -1.58 11.04
N GLU A 172 11.51 -1.80 11.29
CA GLU A 172 12.02 -2.16 12.62
C GLU A 172 11.70 -1.09 13.66
N ALA A 173 11.87 0.19 13.33
CA ALA A 173 11.58 1.28 14.24
C ALA A 173 10.07 1.38 14.56
N LEU A 174 9.20 1.19 13.56
CA LEU A 174 7.75 1.21 13.74
C LEU A 174 7.29 0.06 14.63
N LEU A 175 7.71 -1.16 14.33
CA LEU A 175 7.33 -2.33 15.13
C LEU A 175 7.89 -2.27 16.55
N ALA A 176 9.11 -1.77 16.74
CA ALA A 176 9.68 -1.55 18.07
C ALA A 176 8.90 -0.49 18.88
N GLY A 177 8.38 0.54 18.20
CA GLY A 177 7.49 1.54 18.81
C GLY A 177 6.11 0.99 19.18
N SER A 178 5.56 0.06 18.38
CA SER A 178 4.27 -0.57 18.61
C SER A 178 4.27 -1.59 19.76
N VAL A 179 5.41 -2.22 20.05
CA VAL A 179 5.57 -3.19 21.17
C VAL A 179 5.45 -2.53 22.57
N GLY A 180 5.25 -1.21 22.64
CA GLY A 180 5.00 -0.47 23.89
C GLY A 180 3.60 0.14 24.05
N VAL A 181 2.68 0.02 23.08
CA VAL A 181 1.34 0.63 23.15
C VAL A 181 0.27 -0.41 22.82
N LEU A 182 0.00 -1.27 23.79
CA LEU A 182 -1.32 -1.88 23.94
C LEU A 182 -1.90 -1.35 25.24
N ASP A 183 -2.45 -0.15 25.17
CA ASP A 183 -3.62 0.21 25.97
C ASP A 183 -4.56 1.00 25.06
N GLU A 184 -5.83 0.64 25.12
CA GLU A 184 -6.89 1.18 24.27
C GLU A 184 -7.04 2.70 24.45
N ALA A 185 -7.41 3.37 23.35
CA ALA A 185 -7.98 4.71 23.30
C ALA A 185 -7.11 5.88 23.79
N GLU A 186 -6.51 6.61 22.84
CA GLU A 186 -6.54 8.08 22.94
C GLU A 186 -6.55 8.75 21.56
N GLN A 187 -7.74 9.10 21.10
CA GLN A 187 -7.91 10.19 20.15
C GLN A 187 -7.48 11.47 20.85
N VAL A 188 -6.26 11.93 20.58
CA VAL A 188 -5.78 13.23 21.06
C VAL A 188 -6.62 14.32 20.39
N PRO A 189 -7.40 15.12 21.15
CA PRO A 189 -8.15 16.21 20.56
C PRO A 189 -7.18 17.34 20.21
N VAL A 190 -7.17 17.73 18.94
CA VAL A 190 -6.53 18.98 18.50
C VAL A 190 -7.32 20.14 19.13
N ARG A 191 -6.76 20.75 20.19
CA ARG A 191 -7.22 22.06 20.67
C ARG A 191 -6.85 23.10 19.61
N VAL A 192 -7.86 23.61 18.92
CA VAL A 192 -7.77 24.88 18.20
C VAL A 192 -7.70 25.97 19.26
N ASP A 193 -6.55 26.65 19.33
CA ASP A 193 -6.41 27.86 20.16
C ASP A 193 -6.99 29.04 19.37
N GLU A 194 -8.18 29.48 19.77
CA GLU A 194 -8.84 30.68 19.29
C GLU A 194 -8.37 31.87 20.12
N SER A 195 -7.40 32.63 19.61
CA SER A 195 -7.20 34.01 20.09
C SER A 195 -6.46 34.88 19.07
N ALA A 196 -7.19 35.83 18.49
CA ALA A 196 -6.95 37.28 18.66
C ALA A 196 -7.19 38.06 17.36
N ASP A 197 -8.39 38.66 17.32
CA ASP A 197 -8.78 39.85 16.57
C ASP A 197 -7.80 41.03 16.82
N PRO A 198 -7.38 41.78 15.79
CA PRO A 198 -6.79 43.09 15.96
C PRO A 198 -7.72 44.19 15.43
N GLN A 199 -8.45 44.86 16.32
CA GLN A 199 -8.88 46.24 16.11
C GLN A 199 -7.83 47.21 16.67
N ALA A 200 -7.12 47.89 15.75
CA ALA A 200 -6.64 49.27 15.87
C ALA A 200 -6.17 49.77 14.50
#